data_AF-A0A7R7H9K4-F1
#
_entry.id   AF-A0A7R7H9K4-F1
#
_cell.length_a   1.000
_cell.length_b   1.000
_cell.length_c   1.000
_cell.angle_alpha   90.00
_cell.angle_beta   90.00
_cell.angle_gamma   90.00
#
_symmetry.space_group_name_H-M   'P 1'
#
loop_
_entity.id
_entity.type
_entity.pdbx_description
1 polymer ?
#
loop_
_entity_poly.entity_id
_entity_poly.type
_entity_poly.pdbx_seq_one_letter_code
_entity_poly.pdbx_strand_id
1 'polypeptide(L)'
;MKSWTEKFNAPARVEIKPAPMSIAGMKAGEIMLVPTPKLVDEFMRSIPRGSHVDVKAMRKMLAERHDTEVTCPIYTGYHLRTVAEAAHEALERGAPLEDITPFWRVLDAATPTTGRLSFGAEFVHQRRREEGLPA
;
A
#
# COMPACT_ATOMS: atom_id res chain seq x y z
N MET A 1 -5.93 -14.70 -17.14
CA MET A 1 -5.07 -14.04 -16.12
C MET A 1 -5.99 -13.50 -15.03
N LYS A 2 -5.63 -13.61 -13.75
CA LYS A 2 -6.46 -13.07 -12.65
C LYS A 2 -6.44 -11.54 -12.66
N SER A 3 -7.59 -10.91 -12.46
CA SER A 3 -7.77 -9.47 -12.23
C SER A 3 -7.06 -9.01 -10.95
N TRP A 4 -6.87 -7.70 -10.79
CA TRP A 4 -6.29 -7.15 -9.56
C TRP A 4 -7.24 -7.33 -8.38
N THR A 5 -8.54 -7.21 -8.59
CA THR A 5 -9.58 -7.51 -7.60
C THR A 5 -9.51 -8.96 -7.12
N GLU A 6 -9.29 -9.93 -8.02
CA GLU A 6 -9.08 -11.34 -7.64
C GLU A 6 -7.78 -11.54 -6.84
N LYS A 7 -6.69 -10.86 -7.20
CA LYS A 7 -5.43 -10.90 -6.44
C LYS A 7 -5.59 -10.27 -5.05
N PHE A 8 -6.35 -9.18 -4.94
CA PHE A 8 -6.65 -8.49 -3.69
C PHE A 8 -7.52 -9.34 -2.75
N ASN A 9 -8.48 -10.08 -3.29
CA ASN A 9 -9.40 -10.93 -2.53
C ASN A 9 -8.87 -12.37 -2.33
N ALA A 10 -7.71 -12.71 -2.89
CA ALA A 10 -7.12 -14.03 -2.67
C ALA A 10 -6.86 -14.26 -1.18
N PRO A 11 -7.20 -15.44 -0.62
CA PRO A 11 -6.95 -15.74 0.78
C PRO A 11 -5.47 -15.59 1.12
N ALA A 12 -5.19 -14.74 2.10
CA ALA A 12 -3.85 -14.51 2.61
C ALA A 12 -3.93 -14.30 4.13
N ARG A 13 -2.89 -14.72 4.84
CA ARG A 13 -2.72 -14.45 6.27
C ARG A 13 -1.43 -13.69 6.46
N VAL A 14 -1.46 -12.80 7.44
CA VAL A 14 -0.24 -12.14 7.91
C VAL A 14 0.71 -13.22 8.44
N GLU A 15 1.99 -13.12 8.09
CA GLU A 15 3.04 -13.97 8.67
C GLU A 15 3.99 -13.10 9.50
N ILE A 16 4.43 -13.63 10.63
CA ILE A 16 5.50 -13.03 11.44
C ILE A 16 6.64 -14.04 11.48
N LYS A 17 7.82 -13.63 11.01
CA LYS A 17 9.01 -14.50 10.95
C LYS A 17 10.30 -13.69 10.97
N PRO A 18 11.45 -14.28 11.33
CA PRO A 18 12.73 -13.60 11.20
C PRO A 18 13.01 -13.17 9.76
N ALA A 19 13.56 -11.98 9.59
CA ALA A 19 14.00 -11.45 8.31
C ALA A 19 15.11 -12.34 7.73
N PRO A 20 14.94 -12.87 6.50
CA PRO A 20 15.91 -13.79 5.92
C PRO A 20 17.20 -13.11 5.45
N MET A 21 17.17 -11.79 5.26
CA MET A 21 18.28 -11.00 4.73
C MET A 21 18.13 -9.51 5.09
N SER A 22 19.23 -8.75 5.02
CA SER A 22 19.22 -7.31 5.24
C SER A 22 18.95 -6.54 3.95
N ILE A 23 17.83 -5.81 3.85
CA ILE A 23 17.45 -4.98 2.69
C ILE A 23 16.53 -3.82 3.08
N ALA A 24 16.61 -2.69 2.36
CA ALA A 24 15.67 -1.57 2.48
C ALA A 24 15.34 -1.14 3.93
N GLY A 25 16.39 -1.05 4.77
CA GLY A 25 16.32 -0.66 6.17
C GLY A 25 16.03 -1.78 7.17
N MET A 26 15.73 -3.00 6.70
CA MET A 26 15.60 -4.22 7.51
C MET A 26 16.95 -4.94 7.60
N LYS A 27 17.22 -5.57 8.74
CA LYS A 27 18.39 -6.42 9.02
C LYS A 27 17.98 -7.89 9.13
N ALA A 28 18.85 -8.79 8.67
CA ALA A 28 18.66 -10.22 8.86
C ALA A 28 18.48 -10.55 10.35
N GLY A 29 17.49 -11.38 10.67
CA GLY A 29 17.15 -11.78 12.04
C GLY A 29 16.08 -10.94 12.73
N GLU A 30 15.80 -9.71 12.29
CA GLU A 30 14.71 -8.89 12.85
C GLU A 30 13.36 -9.60 12.69
N ILE A 31 12.49 -9.53 13.71
CA ILE A 31 11.12 -10.06 13.65
C ILE A 31 10.34 -9.24 12.64
N MET A 32 10.03 -9.87 11.51
CA MET A 32 9.45 -9.23 10.33
C MET A 32 7.98 -9.61 10.15
N LEU A 33 7.15 -8.60 9.97
CA LEU A 33 5.80 -8.69 9.44
C LEU A 33 5.81 -8.87 7.93
N VAL A 34 5.23 -9.95 7.41
CA VAL A 34 4.85 -10.09 6.00
C VAL A 34 3.38 -9.64 5.87
N PRO A 35 3.11 -8.46 5.30
CA PRO A 35 1.76 -7.93 5.23
C PRO A 35 0.94 -8.66 4.15
N THR A 36 -0.39 -8.53 4.21
CA THR A 36 -1.32 -8.96 3.15
C THR A 36 -1.82 -7.74 2.37
N PRO A 37 -2.45 -7.91 1.18
CA PRO A 37 -3.10 -6.80 0.47
C PRO A 37 -4.17 -6.12 1.32
N LYS A 38 -4.95 -6.89 2.09
CA LYS A 38 -6.02 -6.40 2.96
C LYS A 38 -5.48 -5.54 4.10
N LEU A 39 -4.38 -5.95 4.72
CA LEU A 39 -3.74 -5.17 5.77
C LEU A 39 -3.24 -3.81 5.26
N VAL A 40 -2.67 -3.77 4.05
CA VAL A 40 -2.23 -2.53 3.42
C VAL A 40 -3.41 -1.63 3.05
N ASP A 41 -4.49 -2.21 2.53
CA ASP A 41 -5.75 -1.50 2.24
C ASP A 41 -6.37 -0.87 3.50
N GLU A 42 -6.51 -1.65 4.56
CA GLU A 42 -7.02 -1.19 5.87
C GLU A 42 -6.17 -0.04 6.42
N PHE A 43 -4.84 -0.14 6.30
CA PHE A 43 -3.95 0.95 6.68
C PHE A 43 -4.24 2.22 5.86
N MET A 44 -4.30 2.12 4.54
CA MET A 44 -4.56 3.27 3.66
C MET A 44 -5.91 3.92 3.97
N ARG A 45 -6.95 3.12 4.20
CA ARG A 45 -8.29 3.59 4.57
C ARG A 45 -8.30 4.31 5.92
N SER A 46 -7.40 3.96 6.83
CA SER A 46 -7.28 4.63 8.12
C SER A 46 -6.68 6.04 8.05
N ILE A 47 -6.07 6.44 6.92
CA ILE A 47 -5.46 7.76 6.76
C ILE A 47 -6.57 8.79 6.45
N PRO A 48 -6.78 9.82 7.28
CA PRO A 48 -7.81 10.84 7.05
C PRO A 48 -7.58 11.62 5.75
N ARG A 49 -8.66 12.18 5.19
CA ARG A 49 -8.59 13.10 4.05
C ARG A 49 -7.68 14.29 4.39
N GLY A 50 -6.81 14.68 3.46
CA GLY A 50 -5.86 15.78 3.65
C GLY A 50 -4.64 15.40 4.50
N SER A 51 -4.50 14.13 4.87
CA SER A 51 -3.30 13.57 5.49
C SER A 51 -2.60 12.60 4.55
N HIS A 52 -1.29 12.47 4.68
CA HIS A 52 -0.51 11.48 3.94
C HIS A 52 0.54 10.81 4.84
N VAL A 53 0.96 9.61 4.44
CA VAL A 53 2.01 8.84 5.12
C VAL A 53 2.90 8.23 4.04
N ASP A 54 4.22 8.46 4.11
CA ASP A 54 5.13 7.83 3.16
C ASP A 54 5.25 6.30 3.40
N VAL A 55 5.77 5.57 2.40
CA VAL A 55 5.89 4.10 2.47
C VAL A 55 6.77 3.63 3.63
N LYS A 56 7.81 4.39 4.01
CA LYS A 56 8.71 4.04 5.11
C LYS A 56 8.00 4.18 6.46
N ALA A 57 7.27 5.27 6.66
CA ALA A 57 6.45 5.50 7.84
C ALA A 57 5.32 4.46 7.94
N MET A 58 4.62 4.14 6.84
CA MET A 58 3.62 3.08 6.82
C MET A 58 4.21 1.73 7.28
N ARG A 59 5.37 1.33 6.75
CA ARG A 59 6.04 0.08 7.14
C ARG A 59 6.40 0.05 8.62
N LYS A 60 6.85 1.18 9.18
CA LYS A 60 7.15 1.31 10.61
C LYS A 60 5.88 1.17 11.45
N MET A 61 4.82 1.91 11.11
CA MET A 61 3.54 1.87 11.84
C MET A 61 2.88 0.49 11.76
N LEU A 62 2.96 -0.20 10.62
CA LEU A 62 2.48 -1.58 10.50
C LEU A 62 3.29 -2.53 11.38
N ALA A 63 4.62 -2.37 11.45
CA ALA A 63 5.44 -3.22 12.30
C ALA A 63 5.07 -3.05 13.78
N GLU A 64 4.92 -1.79 14.23
CA GLU A 64 4.51 -1.42 15.59
C GLU A 64 3.12 -1.96 15.95
N ARG A 65 2.13 -1.88 15.06
CA ARG A 65 0.76 -2.40 15.31
C ARG A 65 0.70 -3.91 15.46
N HIS A 66 1.73 -4.63 15.04
CA HIS A 66 1.80 -6.09 15.05
C HIS A 66 2.89 -6.63 15.98
N ASP A 67 3.45 -5.80 16.87
CA ASP A 67 4.53 -6.18 17.80
C ASP A 67 5.73 -6.83 17.08
N THR A 68 6.09 -6.26 15.93
CA THR A 68 7.23 -6.68 15.11
C THR A 68 8.23 -5.54 14.96
N GLU A 69 9.47 -5.85 14.57
CA GLU A 69 10.52 -4.85 14.40
C GLU A 69 10.44 -4.15 13.04
N VAL A 70 10.01 -4.89 12.00
CA VAL A 70 10.00 -4.42 10.62
C VAL A 70 8.88 -5.00 9.79
N THR A 71 8.45 -4.28 8.75
CA THR A 71 7.55 -4.81 7.71
C THR A 71 8.31 -5.13 6.43
N CYS A 72 8.04 -6.30 5.83
CA CYS A 72 8.68 -6.82 4.63
C CYS A 72 8.58 -5.83 3.45
N PRO A 73 9.70 -5.24 2.98
CA PRO A 73 9.67 -4.21 1.94
C PRO A 73 9.16 -4.74 0.58
N ILE A 74 9.46 -6.01 0.28
CA ILE A 74 9.12 -6.63 -1.00
C ILE A 74 7.61 -6.84 -1.10
N TYR A 75 7.02 -7.51 -0.11
CA TYR A 75 5.57 -7.76 -0.07
C TYR A 75 4.78 -6.45 0.05
N THR A 76 5.26 -5.47 0.84
CA THR A 76 4.67 -4.12 0.84
C THR A 76 4.64 -3.55 -0.58
N GLY A 77 5.75 -3.59 -1.33
CA GLY A 77 5.79 -3.09 -2.70
C GLY A 77 4.79 -3.76 -3.64
N TYR A 78 4.64 -5.09 -3.56
CA TYR A 78 3.63 -5.82 -4.32
C TYR A 78 2.21 -5.41 -3.94
N HIS A 79 1.93 -5.31 -2.64
CA HIS A 79 0.59 -5.00 -2.13
C HIS A 79 0.17 -3.56 -2.37
N LEU A 80 1.10 -2.60 -2.32
CA LEU A 80 0.84 -1.21 -2.75
C LEU A 80 0.25 -1.18 -4.17
N ARG A 81 0.84 -1.94 -5.09
CA ARG A 81 0.33 -2.02 -6.47
C ARG A 81 -1.00 -2.76 -6.53
N THR A 82 -1.11 -3.93 -5.89
CA THR A 82 -2.35 -4.72 -5.88
C THR A 82 -3.53 -3.90 -5.37
N VAL A 83 -3.36 -3.16 -4.28
CA VAL A 83 -4.42 -2.33 -3.69
C VAL A 83 -4.79 -1.18 -4.60
N ALA A 84 -3.82 -0.43 -5.14
CA ALA A 84 -4.10 0.69 -6.03
C ALA A 84 -4.82 0.25 -7.32
N GLU A 85 -4.38 -0.85 -7.93
CA GLU A 85 -4.99 -1.37 -9.15
C GLU A 85 -6.40 -1.93 -8.88
N ALA A 86 -6.60 -2.65 -7.77
CA ALA A 86 -7.93 -3.15 -7.38
C ALA A 86 -8.92 -2.01 -7.05
N ALA A 87 -8.43 -0.93 -6.41
CA ALA A 87 -9.22 0.26 -6.14
C ALA A 87 -9.64 0.99 -7.43
N HIS A 88 -8.72 1.11 -8.39
CA HIS A 88 -9.04 1.69 -9.70
C HIS A 88 -10.00 0.81 -10.51
N GLU A 89 -9.79 -0.51 -10.54
CA GLU A 89 -10.74 -1.45 -11.17
C GLU A 89 -12.15 -1.33 -10.58
N ALA A 90 -12.28 -1.05 -9.27
CA ALA A 90 -13.58 -0.81 -8.64
C ALA A 90 -14.22 0.49 -9.14
N LEU A 91 -13.43 1.56 -9.27
CA LEU A 91 -13.88 2.84 -9.83
C LEU A 91 -14.35 2.68 -11.29
N GLU A 92 -13.61 1.95 -12.12
CA GLU A 92 -14.00 1.65 -13.52
C GLU A 92 -15.31 0.86 -13.60
N ARG A 93 -15.62 0.06 -12.59
CA ARG A 93 -16.90 -0.66 -12.46
C ARG A 93 -18.02 0.16 -11.84
N GLY A 94 -17.81 1.45 -11.58
CA GLY A 94 -18.81 2.38 -11.10
C GLY A 94 -18.89 2.52 -9.57
N ALA A 95 -17.90 2.03 -8.82
CA ALA A 95 -17.82 2.32 -7.39
C ALA A 95 -17.60 3.83 -7.17
N PRO A 96 -18.25 4.46 -6.17
CA PRO A 96 -17.98 5.84 -5.79
C PRO A 96 -16.51 6.05 -5.38
N LEU A 97 -15.98 7.24 -5.62
CA LEU A 97 -14.58 7.56 -5.31
C LEU A 97 -14.30 7.48 -3.80
N GLU A 98 -15.29 7.82 -2.98
CA GLU A 98 -15.24 7.76 -1.52
C GLU A 98 -15.16 6.33 -0.98
N ASP A 99 -15.59 5.33 -1.76
CA ASP A 99 -15.63 3.92 -1.34
C ASP A 99 -14.35 3.17 -1.72
N ILE A 100 -13.60 3.65 -2.71
CA ILE A 100 -12.32 3.04 -3.10
C ILE A 100 -11.22 3.36 -2.08
N THR A 101 -10.18 2.55 -2.09
CA THR A 101 -9.03 2.77 -1.21
C THR A 101 -8.33 4.08 -1.57
N PRO A 102 -8.07 5.00 -0.61
CA PRO A 102 -7.44 6.28 -0.88
C PRO A 102 -5.91 6.14 -1.01
N PHE A 103 -5.45 5.31 -1.96
CA PHE A 103 -4.04 4.93 -2.11
C PHE A 103 -3.12 6.12 -2.39
N TRP A 104 -3.64 7.22 -2.94
CA TRP A 104 -2.92 8.47 -3.16
C TRP A 104 -2.46 9.16 -1.86
N ARG A 105 -2.98 8.76 -0.69
CA ARG A 105 -2.49 9.21 0.62
C ARG A 105 -1.18 8.54 1.04
N VAL A 106 -0.76 7.49 0.32
CA VAL A 106 0.54 6.82 0.52
C VAL A 106 1.43 6.90 -0.72
N LEU A 107 0.85 6.72 -1.90
CA LEU A 107 1.57 6.81 -3.17
C LEU A 107 1.71 8.28 -3.58
N ASP A 108 2.95 8.71 -3.84
CA ASP A 108 3.32 10.03 -4.34
C ASP A 108 4.16 9.93 -5.63
N ALA A 109 4.66 11.05 -6.15
CA ALA A 109 5.52 11.07 -7.34
C ALA A 109 6.84 10.29 -7.15
N ALA A 110 7.38 10.27 -5.92
CA ALA A 110 8.64 9.60 -5.61
C ALA A 110 8.48 8.08 -5.42
N THR A 111 7.25 7.60 -5.21
CA THR A 111 6.98 6.19 -4.96
C THR A 111 7.07 5.38 -6.26
N PRO A 112 7.99 4.39 -6.39
CA PRO A 112 8.18 3.64 -7.63
C PRO A 112 6.95 2.86 -8.12
N THR A 113 5.99 2.58 -7.23
CA THR A 113 4.73 1.94 -7.60
C THR A 113 3.84 2.86 -8.43
N THR A 114 3.88 4.17 -8.20
CA THR A 114 3.06 5.16 -8.93
C THR A 114 3.32 5.12 -10.44
N GLY A 115 4.58 5.04 -10.86
CA GLY A 115 4.96 4.91 -12.28
C GLY A 115 4.65 3.55 -12.92
N ARG A 116 4.15 2.58 -12.15
CA ARG A 116 3.82 1.22 -12.62
C ARG A 116 2.32 0.92 -12.65
N LEU A 117 1.49 1.89 -12.26
CA LEU A 117 0.03 1.76 -12.29
C LEU A 117 -0.46 1.71 -13.75
N SER A 118 -1.42 0.83 -14.04
CA SER A 118 -1.93 0.63 -15.40
C SER A 118 -2.62 1.88 -15.98
N PHE A 119 -3.18 2.73 -15.12
CA PHE A 119 -3.86 3.98 -15.46
C PHE A 119 -2.93 5.22 -15.37
N GLY A 120 -1.63 5.01 -15.16
CA GLY A 120 -0.65 6.07 -15.07
C GLY A 120 -0.65 6.85 -13.74
N ALA A 121 0.28 7.80 -13.63
CA ALA A 121 0.52 8.55 -12.40
C ALA A 121 -0.44 9.74 -12.21
N GLU A 122 -1.07 10.24 -13.27
CA GLU A 122 -1.86 11.48 -13.21
C GLU A 122 -3.04 11.39 -12.26
N PHE A 123 -3.68 10.22 -12.16
CA PHE A 123 -4.76 9.99 -11.19
C PHE A 123 -4.29 10.26 -9.75
N VAL A 124 -3.10 9.75 -9.39
CA VAL A 124 -2.51 9.98 -8.06
C VAL A 124 -2.23 11.46 -7.85
N HIS A 125 -1.60 12.13 -8.83
CA HIS A 125 -1.29 13.55 -8.72
C HIS A 125 -2.54 14.41 -8.58
N GLN A 126 -3.58 14.14 -9.37
CA GLN A 126 -4.84 14.86 -9.30
C GLN A 126 -5.49 14.71 -7.92
N ARG A 127 -5.60 13.48 -7.40
CA ARG A 127 -6.19 13.22 -6.07
C ARG A 127 -5.38 13.88 -4.95
N ARG A 128 -4.04 13.88 -5.04
CA ARG A 128 -3.17 14.57 -4.08
C ARG A 128 -3.39 16.09 -4.11
N ARG A 129 -3.46 16.70 -5.29
CA ARG A 129 -3.76 18.14 -5.44
C ARG A 129 -5.13 18.51 -4.84
N GLU A 130 -6.16 17.71 -5.10
CA GLU A 130 -7.51 17.93 -4.57
C GLU A 130 -7.60 17.79 -3.04
N GLU A 131 -6.69 17.05 -2.42
CA GLU A 131 -6.57 16.92 -0.96
C GLU A 131 -5.53 17.88 -0.35
N GLY A 132 -4.87 18.72 -1.16
CA GLY A 132 -3.82 19.62 -0.67
C GLY A 132 -2.55 18.91 -0.20
N LEU A 133 -2.30 17.69 -0.68
CA LEU A 133 -1.13 16.89 -0.33
C LEU A 133 0.09 17.31 -1.15
N PRO A 134 1.33 17.17 -0.62
CA PRO A 134 2.55 17.41 -1.38
C PRO A 134 2.59 16.56 -2.67
N ALA A 135 3.21 17.07 -3.73
CA ALA A 135 3.34 16.36 -5.00
C ALA A 135 4.12 15.03 -4.86
#